data_AF-A0A5P1E5F9-F1
#
_entry.id   AF-A0A5P1E5F9-F1
#
_cell.length_a   1.000
_cell.length_b   1.000
_cell.length_c   1.000
_cell.angle_alpha   90.00
_cell.angle_beta   90.00
_cell.angle_gamma   90.00
#
_symmetry.space_group_name_H-M   'P 1'
#
loop_
_entity.id
_entity.type
_entity.pdbx_description
1 polymer ?
#
loop_
_entity_poly.entity_id
_entity_poly.type
_entity_poly.pdbx_seq_one_letter_code
_entity_poly.pdbx_strand_id
1 'polypeptide(L)'
;MVFSRAVKNIYEKGGRNFWIHNTGPLGCLPLFLHQLKLNDEELDSAGCGIRCNKLAQRFNTMLNETVVELRRELPLAAITFVDIYSVKYLLISQAQKYGFEQRLSQLVADYGGGDYNSAFQCDMWKHVPMSTVTASFAWKIVQVSIGED
;
A
#
# COMPACT_ATOMS: atom_id res chain seq x y z
N MET A 1 2.92 -13.34 -12.82
CA MET A 1 3.11 -12.16 -11.94
C MET A 1 4.24 -12.47 -10.95
N VAL A 2 5.19 -11.57 -10.71
CA VAL A 2 6.39 -11.85 -9.87
C VAL A 2 6.01 -12.24 -8.43
N PHE A 3 4.94 -11.65 -7.88
CA PHE A 3 4.44 -11.93 -6.55
C PHE A 3 3.96 -13.38 -6.36
N SER A 4 3.02 -13.87 -7.18
CA SER A 4 2.48 -15.23 -7.07
C SER A 4 3.57 -16.28 -7.19
N ARG A 5 4.58 -16.04 -8.05
CA ARG A 5 5.75 -16.92 -8.19
C ARG A 5 6.56 -16.98 -6.89
N ALA A 6 6.76 -15.86 -6.20
CA ALA A 6 7.45 -15.84 -4.91
C ALA A 6 6.69 -16.65 -3.84
N VAL A 7 5.36 -16.49 -3.75
CA VAL A 7 4.52 -17.26 -2.82
C VAL A 7 4.58 -18.76 -3.12
N LYS A 8 4.43 -19.14 -4.40
CA LYS A 8 4.55 -20.54 -4.85
C LYS A 8 5.92 -21.14 -4.53
N ASN A 9 7.00 -20.40 -4.78
CA ASN A 9 8.35 -20.86 -4.44
C ASN A 9 8.54 -21.09 -2.93
N ILE A 10 7.96 -20.26 -2.07
CA ILE A 10 8.00 -20.46 -0.60
C ILE A 10 7.17 -21.69 -0.22
N TYR A 11 6.01 -21.88 -0.84
CA TYR A 11 5.16 -23.04 -0.64
C TYR A 11 5.85 -24.36 -1.02
N GLU A 12 6.53 -24.39 -2.18
CA GLU A 12 7.34 -25.54 -2.63
C GLU A 12 8.46 -25.88 -1.65
N LYS A 13 8.99 -24.89 -0.94
CA LYS A 13 10.00 -25.06 0.12
C LYS A 13 9.41 -25.44 1.49
N GLY A 14 8.11 -25.68 1.59
CA GLY A 14 7.45 -26.11 2.83
C GLY A 14 6.70 -25.01 3.57
N GLY A 15 6.69 -23.77 3.10
CA GLY A 15 5.88 -22.70 3.71
C GLY A 15 4.39 -23.00 3.62
N ARG A 16 3.67 -22.87 4.74
CA ARG A 16 2.22 -23.13 4.80
C ARG A 16 1.40 -21.94 5.29
N ASN A 17 1.98 -21.08 6.11
CA ASN A 17 1.31 -19.92 6.67
C ASN A 17 1.77 -18.64 5.95
N PHE A 18 0.85 -17.93 5.32
CA PHE A 18 1.12 -16.71 4.58
C PHE A 18 0.23 -15.58 5.08
N TRP A 19 0.85 -14.53 5.63
CA TRP A 19 0.18 -13.26 5.87
C TRP A 19 0.49 -12.32 4.72
N ILE A 20 -0.53 -11.90 3.97
CA ILE A 20 -0.38 -11.03 2.80
C ILE A 20 -1.17 -9.77 3.10
N HIS A 21 -0.50 -8.64 3.28
CA HIS A 21 -1.17 -7.37 3.45
C HIS A 21 -1.15 -6.55 2.15
N ASN A 22 -2.17 -5.71 1.98
CA ASN A 22 -2.26 -4.80 0.85
C ASN A 22 -1.38 -3.54 1.08
N THR A 23 -1.36 -2.59 0.14
CA THR A 23 -0.64 -1.31 0.32
C THR A 23 -1.50 -0.29 1.06
N GLY A 24 -0.85 0.54 1.88
CA GLY A 24 -1.50 1.64 2.58
C GLY A 24 -1.96 2.77 1.65
N PRO A 25 -2.69 3.78 2.18
CA PRO A 25 -3.16 4.90 1.39
C PRO A 25 -1.99 5.82 0.98
N LEU A 26 -1.45 5.61 -0.21
CA LEU A 26 -0.28 6.32 -0.71
C LEU A 26 -0.49 7.83 -0.78
N GLY A 27 -1.70 8.27 -1.09
CA GLY A 27 -2.04 9.70 -1.11
C GLY A 27 -1.96 10.37 0.26
N CYS A 28 -1.89 9.60 1.35
CA CYS A 28 -1.74 10.14 2.69
C CYS A 28 -0.27 10.18 3.17
N LEU A 29 0.69 9.80 2.33
CA LEU A 29 2.11 9.89 2.70
C LEU A 29 2.55 11.36 2.71
N PRO A 30 3.07 11.90 3.83
CA PRO A 30 3.47 13.30 3.93
C PRO A 30 4.46 13.72 2.82
N LEU A 31 5.39 12.83 2.48
CA LEU A 31 6.35 13.05 1.39
C LEU A 31 5.65 13.28 0.03
N PHE A 32 4.61 12.52 -0.28
CA PHE A 32 3.90 12.64 -1.56
C PHE A 32 3.04 13.91 -1.60
N LEU A 33 2.36 14.22 -0.49
CA LEU A 33 1.57 15.44 -0.37
C LEU A 33 2.42 16.70 -0.54
N HIS A 34 3.61 16.70 0.07
CA HIS A 34 4.54 17.82 -0.05
C HIS A 34 5.07 17.99 -1.49
N GLN A 35 5.49 16.91 -2.13
CA GLN A 35 6.11 16.96 -3.46
C GLN A 35 5.14 17.32 -4.57
N LEU A 36 3.91 16.80 -4.51
CA LEU A 36 2.94 16.96 -5.59
C LEU A 36 2.29 18.35 -5.63
N LYS A 37 2.44 19.15 -4.55
CA LYS A 37 1.84 20.49 -4.43
C LYS A 37 0.37 20.51 -4.86
N LEU A 38 -0.38 19.54 -4.36
CA LEU A 38 -1.79 19.32 -4.71
C LEU A 38 -2.63 20.53 -4.28
N ASN A 39 -3.61 20.87 -5.10
CA ASN A 39 -4.65 21.81 -4.68
C ASN A 39 -5.78 21.09 -3.92
N ASP A 40 -6.69 21.86 -3.31
CA ASP A 40 -7.79 21.31 -2.50
C ASP A 40 -8.71 20.36 -3.29
N GLU A 41 -8.85 20.54 -4.61
CA GLU A 41 -9.67 19.67 -5.48
C GLU A 41 -9.02 18.30 -5.72
N GLU A 42 -7.71 18.19 -5.55
CA GLU A 42 -6.94 16.96 -5.67
C GLU A 42 -6.82 16.17 -4.35
N LEU A 43 -7.34 16.73 -3.26
CA LEU A 43 -7.35 16.14 -1.92
C LEU A 43 -8.74 15.59 -1.56
N ASP A 44 -8.77 14.46 -0.85
CA ASP A 44 -9.99 13.94 -0.24
C ASP A 44 -10.30 14.63 1.10
N SER A 45 -11.42 14.28 1.73
CA SER A 45 -11.84 14.86 3.02
C SER A 45 -10.86 14.60 4.18
N ALA A 46 -9.95 13.64 4.04
CA ALA A 46 -8.91 13.35 5.02
C ALA A 46 -7.60 14.11 4.73
N GLY A 47 -7.56 14.93 3.68
CA GLY A 47 -6.37 15.66 3.23
C GLY A 47 -5.38 14.78 2.47
N CYS A 48 -5.84 13.66 1.90
CA CYS A 48 -4.99 12.74 1.14
C CYS A 48 -5.17 12.93 -0.37
N GLY A 49 -4.09 12.78 -1.14
CA GLY A 49 -4.10 12.90 -2.59
C GLY A 49 -4.96 11.81 -3.26
N ILE A 50 -6.07 12.22 -3.89
CA ILE A 50 -7.07 11.33 -4.50
C ILE A 50 -6.42 10.40 -5.52
N ARG A 51 -5.56 10.94 -6.38
CA ARG A 51 -4.96 10.23 -7.52
C ARG A 51 -4.05 9.08 -7.06
N CYS A 52 -3.22 9.34 -6.05
CA CYS A 52 -2.32 8.33 -5.48
C CYS A 52 -3.10 7.26 -4.70
N ASN A 53 -4.17 7.65 -4.00
CA ASN A 53 -5.06 6.71 -3.34
C ASN A 53 -5.80 5.81 -4.33
N LYS A 54 -6.27 6.34 -5.46
CA LYS A 54 -6.87 5.52 -6.54
C LYS A 54 -5.89 4.50 -7.10
N LEU A 55 -4.61 4.86 -7.26
CA LEU A 55 -3.58 3.92 -7.70
C LEU A 55 -3.35 2.81 -6.66
N ALA A 56 -3.25 3.16 -5.38
CA ALA A 56 -3.13 2.22 -4.28
C ALA A 56 -4.32 1.24 -4.22
N GLN A 57 -5.54 1.76 -4.34
CA GLN A 57 -6.76 0.95 -4.37
C GLN A 57 -6.79 0.00 -5.55
N ARG A 58 -6.42 0.47 -6.76
CA ARG A 58 -6.33 -0.40 -7.95
C ARG A 58 -5.35 -1.55 -7.71
N PHE A 59 -4.15 -1.25 -7.22
CA PHE A 59 -3.17 -2.28 -6.85
C PHE A 59 -3.74 -3.29 -5.85
N ASN A 60 -4.41 -2.81 -4.79
CA ASN A 60 -5.02 -3.65 -3.77
C ASN A 60 -6.10 -4.59 -4.32
N THR A 61 -6.91 -4.12 -5.28
CA THR A 61 -7.91 -4.98 -5.95
C THR A 61 -7.25 -6.15 -6.67
N MET A 62 -6.24 -5.90 -7.50
CA MET A 62 -5.56 -6.98 -8.24
C MET A 62 -4.75 -7.91 -7.34
N LEU A 63 -4.18 -7.38 -6.24
CA LEU A 63 -3.53 -8.22 -5.24
C LEU A 63 -4.54 -9.16 -4.58
N ASN A 64 -5.73 -8.67 -4.24
CA ASN A 64 -6.79 -9.51 -3.67
C ASN A 64 -7.24 -10.59 -4.66
N GLU A 65 -7.43 -10.25 -5.94
CA GLU A 65 -7.72 -11.23 -7.01
C GLU A 65 -6.62 -12.30 -7.09
N THR A 66 -5.36 -11.89 -7.06
CA THR A 66 -4.21 -12.82 -7.06
C THR A 66 -4.20 -13.72 -5.82
N VAL A 67 -4.56 -13.21 -4.65
CA VAL A 67 -4.64 -13.99 -3.40
C VAL A 67 -5.78 -15.01 -3.46
N VAL A 68 -6.91 -14.66 -4.08
CA VAL A 68 -8.02 -15.60 -4.32
C VAL A 68 -7.56 -16.75 -5.21
N GLU A 69 -6.78 -16.48 -6.27
CA GLU A 69 -6.19 -17.51 -7.12
C GLU A 69 -5.20 -18.39 -6.34
N LEU A 70 -4.28 -17.79 -5.58
CA LEU A 70 -3.30 -18.52 -4.77
C LEU A 70 -3.96 -19.47 -3.77
N ARG A 71 -5.08 -19.08 -3.15
CA ARG A 71 -5.86 -19.96 -2.24
C ARG A 71 -6.41 -21.19 -2.95
N ARG A 72 -6.77 -21.08 -4.24
CA ARG A 72 -7.24 -22.22 -5.05
C ARG A 72 -6.10 -23.13 -5.45
N GLU A 73 -4.95 -22.54 -5.82
CA GLU A 73 -3.78 -23.28 -6.30
C GLU A 73 -2.97 -23.94 -5.17
N LEU A 74 -3.02 -23.40 -3.96
CA LEU A 74 -2.23 -23.83 -2.79
C LEU A 74 -3.15 -24.31 -1.66
N PRO A 75 -3.89 -25.43 -1.83
CA PRO A 75 -4.95 -25.85 -0.91
C PRO A 75 -4.44 -26.23 0.48
N LEU A 76 -3.13 -26.51 0.64
CA LEU A 76 -2.52 -26.80 1.95
C LEU A 76 -1.96 -25.55 2.64
N ALA A 77 -2.04 -24.37 2.01
CA ALA A 77 -1.57 -23.11 2.59
C ALA A 77 -2.71 -22.39 3.31
N ALA A 78 -2.45 -21.94 4.54
CA ALA A 78 -3.25 -20.94 5.22
C ALA A 78 -2.82 -19.54 4.74
N ILE A 79 -3.68 -18.88 3.95
CA ILE A 79 -3.40 -17.55 3.40
C ILE A 79 -4.35 -16.52 4.01
N THR A 80 -3.82 -15.70 4.92
CA THR A 80 -4.51 -14.57 5.54
C THR A 80 -4.26 -13.30 4.73
N PHE A 81 -5.33 -12.64 4.30
CA PHE A 81 -5.24 -11.34 3.63
C PHE A 81 -5.56 -10.22 4.61
N VAL A 82 -4.69 -9.22 4.71
CA VAL A 82 -4.82 -8.12 5.67
C VAL A 82 -5.02 -6.80 4.94
N ASP A 83 -6.19 -6.18 5.16
CA ASP A 83 -6.53 -4.88 4.59
C ASP A 83 -5.94 -3.74 5.44
N ILE A 84 -4.63 -3.52 5.29
CA ILE A 84 -3.93 -2.44 5.99
C ILE A 84 -4.28 -1.05 5.43
N TYR A 85 -4.76 -0.97 4.18
CA TYR A 85 -5.25 0.27 3.58
C TYR A 85 -6.35 0.88 4.44
N SER A 86 -7.42 0.11 4.69
CA SER A 86 -8.59 0.60 5.41
C SER A 86 -8.25 0.98 6.84
N VAL A 87 -7.42 0.17 7.52
CA VAL A 87 -6.97 0.44 8.89
C VAL A 87 -6.20 1.76 8.95
N LYS A 88 -5.22 1.96 8.06
CA LYS A 88 -4.42 3.19 8.04
C LYS A 88 -5.25 4.41 7.65
N TYR A 89 -6.11 4.28 6.65
CA TYR A 89 -6.98 5.38 6.22
C TYR A 89 -7.94 5.80 7.33
N LEU A 90 -8.50 4.85 8.08
CA LEU A 90 -9.34 5.12 9.23
C LEU A 90 -8.58 5.89 10.32
N LEU A 91 -7.37 5.44 10.66
CA LEU A 91 -6.53 6.11 11.67
C LEU A 91 -6.18 7.54 11.25
N ILE A 92 -5.89 7.76 9.96
CA ILE A 92 -5.55 9.08 9.42
C ILE A 92 -6.79 10.00 9.42
N SER A 93 -7.91 9.53 8.88
CA SER A 93 -9.15 10.31 8.80
C SER A 93 -9.77 10.61 10.16
N GLN A 94 -9.50 9.78 11.17
CA GLN A 94 -10.01 9.93 12.54
C GLN A 94 -8.89 10.15 13.57
N ALA A 95 -7.75 10.72 13.16
CA ALA A 95 -6.55 10.83 13.99
C ALA A 95 -6.84 11.38 15.41
N GLN A 96 -7.59 12.48 15.50
CA GLN A 96 -7.94 13.10 16.79
C GLN A 96 -8.80 12.20 17.68
N LYS A 97 -9.67 11.37 17.11
CA LYS A 97 -10.50 10.43 17.87
C LYS A 97 -9.65 9.35 18.55
N TYR A 98 -8.52 8.99 17.94
CA TYR A 98 -7.59 7.99 18.46
C TYR A 98 -6.45 8.60 19.28
N GLY A 99 -6.53 9.88 19.65
CA GLY A 99 -5.56 10.53 20.52
C GLY A 99 -4.30 11.04 19.82
N PHE A 100 -4.26 11.06 18.49
CA PHE A 100 -3.18 11.73 17.77
C PHE A 100 -3.36 13.25 17.88
N GLU A 101 -2.30 13.94 18.33
CA GLU A 101 -2.30 15.39 18.55
C GLU A 101 -2.44 16.18 17.25
N GLN A 102 -1.83 15.67 16.17
CA GLN A 102 -1.78 16.33 14.87
C GLN A 102 -2.61 15.61 13.81
N ARG A 103 -3.34 16.37 13.00
CA ARG A 103 -3.92 15.91 11.73
C ARG A 103 -2.83 15.81 10.66
N LEU A 104 -3.09 15.04 9.60
CA LEU A 104 -2.17 14.91 8.47
C LEU A 104 -1.78 16.27 7.86
N SER A 105 -2.73 17.20 7.72
CA SER A 105 -2.45 18.55 7.20
C SER A 105 -1.49 19.35 8.08
N GLN A 106 -1.59 19.21 9.41
CA GLN A 106 -0.68 19.85 10.36
C GLN A 106 0.71 19.23 10.28
N LEU A 107 0.79 17.90 10.21
CA LEU A 107 2.05 17.18 10.03
C LEU A 107 2.77 17.64 8.76
N VAL A 108 2.06 17.77 7.63
CA VAL A 108 2.65 18.22 6.36
C VAL A 108 3.16 19.66 6.46
N ALA A 109 2.48 20.54 7.19
CA ALA A 109 2.92 21.93 7.41
C ALA A 109 4.15 22.01 8.33
N ASP A 110 4.17 21.23 9.42
CA ASP A 110 5.22 21.21 10.44
C ASP A 110 6.54 20.61 9.91
N TYR A 111 6.48 19.65 8.98
CA TYR A 111 7.67 18.94 8.50
C TYR A 111 8.70 19.85 7.81
N GLY A 112 8.32 21.05 7.37
CA GLY A 112 9.24 21.99 6.71
C GLY A 112 9.76 21.46 5.36
N GLY A 113 9.70 22.27 4.31
CA GLY A 113 10.07 21.81 2.97
C GLY A 113 11.56 21.50 2.81
N GLY A 114 11.92 20.22 2.84
CA GLY A 114 13.17 19.73 2.30
C GLY A 114 13.02 19.40 0.81
N ASP A 115 14.00 19.75 -0.01
CA ASP A 115 14.03 19.41 -1.43
C ASP A 115 14.40 17.93 -1.59
N TYR A 116 13.42 17.05 -1.37
CA TYR A 116 13.56 15.63 -1.59
C TYR A 116 13.54 15.37 -3.10
N ASN A 117 14.72 15.30 -3.71
CA ASN A 117 14.91 14.78 -5.06
C ASN A 117 14.41 13.34 -5.14
N SER A 118 13.14 13.14 -5.50
CA SER A 118 12.63 11.81 -5.80
C SER A 118 11.70 11.84 -7.01
N ALA A 119 12.06 11.04 -8.00
CA ALA A 119 11.34 10.78 -9.24
C ALA A 119 9.96 10.09 -9.05
N PHE A 120 9.33 10.20 -7.89
CA PHE A 120 8.07 9.54 -7.56
C PHE A 120 6.88 10.45 -7.88
N GLN A 121 6.38 10.34 -9.11
CA GLN A 121 5.07 10.86 -9.47
C GLN A 121 4.04 9.74 -9.45
N CYS A 122 2.85 9.99 -8.87
CA CYS A 122 1.73 9.04 -8.92
C CYS A 122 1.28 8.73 -10.37
N ASP A 123 1.69 9.57 -11.34
CA ASP A 123 1.47 9.40 -12.77
C ASP A 123 2.43 8.46 -13.47
N MET A 124 3.59 8.19 -12.87
CA MET A 124 4.62 7.31 -13.47
C MET A 124 4.08 5.89 -13.71
N TRP A 125 2.95 5.53 -13.10
CA TRP A 125 2.35 4.21 -13.12
C TRP A 125 1.05 4.12 -13.93
N LYS A 126 0.63 5.19 -14.62
CA LYS A 126 -0.56 5.18 -15.49
C LYS A 126 -0.42 4.20 -16.68
N HIS A 127 0.82 4.03 -17.17
CA HIS A 127 1.14 3.19 -18.33
C HIS A 127 2.09 2.03 -18.02
N VAL A 128 2.44 1.80 -16.74
CA VAL A 128 3.30 0.69 -16.36
C VAL A 128 2.45 -0.58 -16.31
N PRO A 129 2.79 -1.62 -17.10
CA PRO A 129 2.14 -2.92 -16.99
C PRO A 129 2.26 -3.42 -15.54
N MET A 130 1.17 -3.89 -14.95
CA MET A 130 1.15 -4.32 -13.55
C MET A 130 2.15 -5.44 -13.24
N SER A 131 2.55 -6.20 -14.27
CA SER A 131 3.64 -7.18 -14.23
C SER A 131 5.01 -6.59 -13.86
N THR A 132 5.17 -5.27 -14.01
CA THR A 132 6.42 -4.50 -13.82
C THR A 132 6.39 -3.66 -12.54
N VAL A 133 5.25 -3.57 -11.82
CA VAL A 133 5.15 -2.88 -10.51
C VAL A 133 5.99 -3.58 -9.41
N THR A 134 6.68 -4.66 -9.76
CA THR A 134 7.48 -5.49 -8.87
C THR A 134 8.97 -5.21 -9.02
N ALA A 135 9.50 -4.34 -8.16
CA ALA A 135 10.85 -4.47 -7.58
C ALA A 135 11.05 -3.50 -6.40
N SER A 136 10.72 -2.21 -6.55
CA SER A 136 10.94 -1.21 -5.49
C SER A 136 9.83 -1.17 -4.43
N PHE A 137 8.59 -1.47 -4.79
CA PHE A 137 7.42 -1.38 -3.88
C PHE A 137 7.09 -2.72 -3.20
N ALA A 138 7.21 -3.83 -3.93
CA ALA A 138 6.83 -5.16 -3.45
C ALA A 138 7.68 -5.66 -2.27
N TRP A 139 8.97 -5.32 -2.22
CA TRP A 139 9.87 -5.79 -1.14
C TRP A 139 9.68 -5.07 0.20
N LYS A 140 9.05 -3.89 0.22
CA LYS A 140 8.78 -3.11 1.44
C LYS A 140 7.32 -3.12 1.89
N ILE A 141 6.38 -3.57 1.05
CA ILE A 141 4.93 -3.47 1.32
C ILE A 141 4.19 -4.80 1.17
N VAL A 142 4.86 -5.91 0.92
CA VAL A 142 4.27 -7.23 1.19
C VAL A 142 5.22 -7.98 2.09
N GLN A 143 5.04 -7.83 3.40
CA GLN A 143 5.62 -8.78 4.32
C GLN A 143 4.79 -10.06 4.25
N VAL A 144 5.36 -11.09 3.63
CA VAL A 144 4.95 -12.46 3.92
C VAL A 144 5.55 -12.79 5.29
N SER A 145 4.75 -12.70 6.34
CA SER A 145 5.13 -13.27 7.63
C SER A 145 4.76 -14.74 7.62
N ILE A 146 5.76 -15.59 7.85
CA ILE A 146 5.57 -17.03 8.08
C ILE A 146 5.23 -17.16 9.56
N GLY A 147 4.00 -17.57 9.87
CA GLY A 147 3.65 -17.97 11.23
C GLY A 147 4.15 -19.39 11.49
N GLU A 148 4.84 -19.59 12.61
CA GLU A 148 4.96 -20.91 13.24
C GLU A 148 3.67 -21.14 14.06
N ASP A 149 3.21 -22.39 14.10
CA ASP A 149 2.05 -22.81 14.91
C ASP A 149 2.28 -22.56 16.42
#